data_AF-A0A353QV60-F1
#
_entry.id   AF-A0A353QV60-F1
#
_cell.length_a   1.000
_cell.length_b   1.000
_cell.length_c   1.000
_cell.angle_alpha   90.00
_cell.angle_beta   90.00
_cell.angle_gamma   90.00
#
_symmetry.space_group_name_H-M   'P 1'
#
loop_
_entity.id
_entity.type
_entity.pdbx_description
1 polymer ?
#
loop_
_entity_poly.entity_id
_entity_poly.type
_entity_poly.pdbx_seq_one_letter_code
_entity_poly.pdbx_strand_id
1 'polypeptide(L)'
;MKNISNFSDRDILMAEIQTEGRGRFDRKWISYKPENIYISFVLKPAVKIGEDSSLNNISQYLSIKLCETLEIYGVNPVIKWPNDVLTNNKKIAGILAQTSIRGNDFQGLVLGIGVNLNFDKTDMEKIDRPATSLNLVLGKKIDRDEFLKSLLERFFENYDEFLNTGFDFIKNDYIKKAYFLGNTVTVNTYKSQIKGIAQKIADDGSL
;
A
#
# COMPACT_ATOMS: atom_id res chain seq x y z
N MET A 1 -10.85 -13.05 -2.99
CA MET A 1 -10.40 -14.22 -2.20
C MET A 1 -10.91 -15.55 -2.75
N LYS A 2 -12.22 -15.76 -2.93
CA LYS A 2 -12.79 -17.06 -3.37
C LYS A 2 -12.17 -17.67 -4.64
N ASN A 3 -11.60 -16.85 -5.52
CA ASN A 3 -11.05 -17.27 -6.82
C ASN A 3 -9.51 -17.21 -6.89
N ILE A 4 -8.81 -17.04 -5.76
CA ILE A 4 -7.33 -16.91 -5.78
C ILE A 4 -6.63 -18.15 -6.38
N SER A 5 -7.29 -19.31 -6.34
CA SER A 5 -6.84 -20.54 -6.98
C SER A 5 -6.72 -20.44 -8.50
N ASN A 6 -7.45 -19.52 -9.14
CA ASN A 6 -7.48 -19.37 -10.60
C ASN A 6 -6.34 -18.52 -11.15
N PHE A 7 -5.52 -17.94 -10.27
CA PHE A 7 -4.40 -17.07 -10.61
C PHE A 7 -3.08 -17.72 -10.21
N SER A 8 -2.01 -17.40 -10.93
CA SER A 8 -0.65 -17.87 -10.62
C SER A 8 0.02 -16.96 -9.59
N ASP A 9 1.16 -17.41 -9.05
CA ASP A 9 2.03 -16.52 -8.28
C ASP A 9 2.50 -15.37 -9.18
N ARG A 10 2.56 -14.16 -8.61
CA ARG A 10 2.95 -12.90 -9.25
C ARG A 10 2.01 -12.40 -10.36
N ASP A 11 0.82 -12.97 -10.51
CA ASP A 11 -0.21 -12.38 -11.37
C ASP A 11 -0.58 -10.97 -10.89
N ILE A 12 -0.74 -10.05 -11.84
CA ILE A 12 -1.14 -8.67 -11.58
C ILE A 12 -2.49 -8.43 -12.26
N LEU A 13 -3.50 -8.17 -11.45
CA LEU A 13 -4.81 -7.77 -11.94
C LEU A 13 -4.89 -6.26 -11.93
N MET A 14 -5.27 -5.67 -13.05
CA MET A 14 -5.51 -4.24 -13.17
C MET A 14 -6.97 -3.99 -13.52
N ALA A 15 -7.52 -2.92 -12.94
CA ALA A 15 -8.81 -2.38 -13.36
C ALA A 15 -8.65 -0.90 -13.74
N GLU A 16 -9.41 -0.47 -14.74
CA GLU A 16 -9.57 0.96 -15.05
C GLU A 16 -10.41 1.65 -13.97
N ILE A 17 -11.48 0.98 -13.52
CA ILE A 17 -12.37 1.46 -12.45
C ILE A 17 -12.77 0.29 -11.55
N GLN A 18 -13.12 0.59 -10.29
CA GLN A 18 -13.73 -0.38 -9.38
C GLN A 18 -15.07 0.16 -8.88
N THR A 19 -16.16 -0.56 -9.18
CA THR A 19 -17.51 -0.19 -8.73
C THR A 19 -17.68 -0.38 -7.22
N GLU A 20 -16.98 -1.37 -6.66
CA GLU A 20 -16.99 -1.74 -5.24
C GLU A 20 -15.58 -1.74 -4.64
N GLY A 21 -14.75 -0.74 -4.99
CA GLY A 21 -13.41 -0.58 -4.41
C GLY A 21 -13.46 -0.56 -2.87
N ARG A 22 -12.58 -1.33 -2.22
CA ARG A 22 -12.53 -1.48 -0.75
C ARG A 22 -11.19 -1.06 -0.19
N GLY A 23 -11.25 -0.39 0.95
CA GLY A 23 -10.14 -0.20 1.88
C GLY A 23 -10.36 -1.03 3.16
N ARG A 24 -9.54 -0.77 4.18
CA ARG A 24 -9.69 -1.43 5.49
C ARG A 24 -11.02 -1.07 6.15
N PHE A 25 -11.53 -1.99 6.98
CA PHE A 25 -12.78 -1.83 7.73
C PHE A 25 -13.97 -1.49 6.81
N ASP A 26 -14.04 -2.15 5.64
CA ASP A 26 -15.06 -1.97 4.59
C ASP A 26 -15.30 -0.51 4.13
N ARG A 27 -14.31 0.37 4.36
CA ARG A 27 -14.36 1.74 3.83
C ARG A 27 -14.30 1.68 2.30
N LYS A 28 -15.14 2.46 1.63
CA LYS A 28 -15.12 2.57 0.17
C LYS A 28 -13.82 3.22 -0.31
N TRP A 29 -13.20 2.63 -1.33
CA TRP A 29 -12.10 3.23 -2.10
C TRP A 29 -12.66 3.83 -3.39
N ILE A 30 -12.52 5.14 -3.55
CA ILE A 30 -13.04 5.87 -4.71
C ILE A 30 -12.16 5.58 -5.93
N SER A 31 -12.74 4.96 -6.95
CA SER A 31 -11.99 4.40 -8.08
C SER A 31 -12.75 4.44 -9.41
N TYR A 32 -13.13 5.64 -9.85
CA TYR A 32 -13.87 5.86 -11.11
C TYR A 32 -13.06 6.55 -12.22
N LYS A 33 -11.77 6.82 -12.00
CA LYS A 33 -10.89 7.47 -12.98
C LYS A 33 -9.91 6.47 -13.58
N PRO A 34 -10.02 6.15 -14.88
CA PRO A 34 -9.14 5.19 -15.55
C PRO A 34 -7.66 5.63 -15.55
N GLU A 35 -7.38 6.91 -15.38
CA GLU A 35 -6.03 7.48 -15.38
C GLU A 35 -5.27 7.30 -14.05
N ASN A 36 -5.87 6.63 -13.07
CA ASN A 36 -5.26 6.23 -11.81
C ASN A 36 -4.82 4.76 -11.83
N ILE A 37 -4.14 4.31 -10.78
CA ILE A 37 -3.73 2.91 -10.65
C ILE A 37 -4.62 2.21 -9.64
N TYR A 38 -5.22 1.11 -10.08
CA TYR A 38 -5.94 0.17 -9.22
C TYR A 38 -5.48 -1.24 -9.60
N ILE A 39 -4.54 -1.78 -8.83
CA ILE A 39 -3.96 -3.10 -9.09
C ILE A 39 -4.06 -4.00 -7.87
N SER A 40 -4.01 -5.30 -8.13
CA SER A 40 -3.91 -6.34 -7.12
C SER A 40 -2.85 -7.35 -7.55
N PHE A 41 -1.83 -7.52 -6.72
CA PHE A 41 -0.86 -8.60 -6.87
C PHE A 41 -1.41 -9.87 -6.23
N VAL A 42 -1.29 -11.00 -6.92
CA VAL A 42 -1.51 -12.34 -6.35
C VAL A 42 -0.15 -12.90 -5.98
N LEU A 43 0.08 -13.11 -4.68
CA LEU A 43 1.35 -13.58 -4.14
C LEU A 43 1.15 -14.92 -3.46
N LYS A 44 1.88 -15.94 -3.89
CA LYS A 44 1.86 -17.31 -3.36
C LYS A 44 3.28 -17.79 -3.04
N PRO A 45 4.08 -17.01 -2.28
CA PRO A 45 5.45 -17.40 -2.00
C PRO A 45 5.47 -18.65 -1.11
N ALA A 46 6.47 -19.50 -1.33
CA ALA A 46 6.72 -20.69 -0.53
C ALA A 46 7.39 -20.33 0.80
N VAL A 47 6.74 -19.51 1.62
CA VAL A 47 7.21 -19.08 2.94
C VAL A 47 6.40 -19.72 4.05
N LYS A 48 7.03 -19.90 5.21
CA LYS A 48 6.29 -20.29 6.42
C LYS A 48 5.37 -19.13 6.83
N ILE A 49 4.10 -19.43 7.03
CA ILE A 49 3.15 -18.50 7.63
C ILE A 49 3.27 -18.59 9.14
N GLY A 50 3.33 -17.44 9.80
CA GLY A 50 3.53 -17.32 11.25
C GLY A 50 3.75 -15.87 11.64
N GLU A 51 4.02 -15.64 12.93
CA GLU A 51 4.28 -14.29 13.50
C GLU A 51 5.52 -13.64 12.86
N ASP A 52 6.54 -14.44 12.56
CA ASP A 52 7.80 -13.98 11.93
C ASP A 52 7.77 -13.98 10.40
N SER A 53 6.60 -14.17 9.78
CA SER A 53 6.51 -14.22 8.32
C SER A 53 6.77 -12.84 7.72
N SER A 54 7.70 -12.75 6.76
CA SER A 54 7.95 -11.52 5.99
C SER A 54 6.69 -10.98 5.30
N LEU A 55 5.69 -11.83 5.05
CA LEU A 55 4.38 -11.42 4.54
C LEU A 55 3.63 -10.46 5.47
N ASN A 56 3.91 -10.46 6.78
CA ASN A 56 3.30 -9.52 7.72
C ASN A 56 3.71 -8.07 7.41
N ASN A 57 4.87 -7.88 6.77
CA ASN A 57 5.40 -6.57 6.40
C ASN A 57 5.21 -6.23 4.91
N ILE A 58 4.49 -7.05 4.13
CA ILE A 58 4.39 -6.86 2.68
C ILE A 58 3.74 -5.51 2.28
N SER A 59 2.80 -5.02 3.09
CA SER A 59 2.21 -3.69 2.85
C SER A 59 3.21 -2.56 3.12
N GLN A 60 4.09 -2.73 4.11
CA GLN A 60 5.17 -1.79 4.41
C GLN A 60 6.21 -1.80 3.30
N TYR A 61 6.57 -2.99 2.81
CA TYR A 61 7.44 -3.15 1.65
C TYR A 61 6.91 -2.40 0.42
N LEU A 62 5.65 -2.67 0.01
CA LEU A 62 5.05 -1.98 -1.11
C LEU A 62 4.94 -0.45 -0.89
N SER A 63 4.70 -0.01 0.35
CA SER A 63 4.66 1.43 0.66
C SER A 63 6.01 2.10 0.44
N ILE A 64 7.13 1.41 0.71
CA ILE A 64 8.47 1.91 0.45
C ILE A 64 8.74 1.97 -1.05
N LYS A 65 8.40 0.92 -1.80
CA LYS A 65 8.56 0.91 -3.27
C LYS A 65 7.70 1.97 -3.95
N LEU A 66 6.52 2.26 -3.41
CA LEU A 66 5.71 3.40 -3.85
C LEU A 66 6.36 4.74 -3.50
N CYS A 67 6.92 4.90 -2.30
CA CYS A 67 7.64 6.12 -1.93
C CYS A 67 8.84 6.37 -2.88
N GLU A 68 9.67 5.37 -3.11
CA GLU A 68 10.80 5.43 -4.06
C GLU A 68 10.34 5.80 -5.47
N THR A 69 9.19 5.26 -5.92
CA THR A 69 8.60 5.59 -7.24
C THR A 69 8.16 7.05 -7.29
N LEU A 70 7.47 7.52 -6.25
CA LEU A 70 6.99 8.90 -6.15
C LEU A 70 8.14 9.92 -6.10
N GLU A 71 9.26 9.60 -5.44
CA GLU A 71 10.42 10.48 -5.34
C GLU A 71 11.06 10.81 -6.70
N ILE A 72 10.98 9.92 -7.69
CA ILE A 72 11.45 10.16 -9.06
C ILE A 72 10.71 11.35 -9.69
N TYR A 73 9.44 11.54 -9.31
CA TYR A 73 8.62 12.65 -9.77
C TYR A 73 8.85 13.94 -8.97
N GLY A 74 9.79 13.96 -8.02
CA GLY A 74 10.14 15.13 -7.23
C GLY A 74 9.19 15.42 -6.06
N VAL A 75 8.37 14.44 -5.64
CA VAL A 75 7.56 14.58 -4.43
C VAL A 75 8.28 13.98 -3.22
N ASN A 76 7.95 14.47 -2.02
CA ASN A 76 8.44 13.89 -0.75
C ASN A 76 7.31 13.11 -0.06
N PRO A 77 7.16 11.81 -0.34
CA PRO A 77 6.12 10.99 0.26
C PRO A 77 6.51 10.57 1.67
N VAL A 78 5.48 10.35 2.50
CA VAL A 78 5.60 9.78 3.84
C VAL A 78 4.56 8.69 4.07
N ILE A 79 4.85 7.77 4.96
CA ILE A 79 3.99 6.64 5.30
C ILE A 79 3.19 6.99 6.56
N LYS A 80 1.88 6.81 6.47
CA LYS A 80 0.96 6.81 7.59
C LYS A 80 0.58 5.37 7.93
N TRP A 81 0.91 4.96 9.15
CA TRP A 81 0.68 3.59 9.58
C TRP A 81 -0.80 3.19 9.50
N PRO A 82 -1.11 1.95 9.08
CA PRO A 82 -0.15 0.94 8.60
C PRO A 82 0.02 0.93 7.07
N ASN A 83 -0.89 1.53 6.31
CA ASN A 83 -1.06 1.20 4.89
C ASN A 83 -1.29 2.39 3.95
N ASP A 84 -1.13 3.63 4.42
CA ASP A 84 -1.41 4.81 3.62
C ASP A 84 -0.12 5.55 3.27
N VAL A 85 0.01 5.98 2.02
CA VAL A 85 1.09 6.90 1.62
C VAL A 85 0.49 8.29 1.43
N LEU A 86 1.16 9.29 2.01
CA LEU A 86 0.76 10.69 1.98
C LEU A 86 1.83 11.53 1.28
N THR A 87 1.39 12.66 0.71
CA THR A 87 2.25 13.78 0.36
C THR A 87 1.54 15.08 0.75
N ASN A 88 2.27 16.07 1.25
CA ASN A 88 1.70 17.31 1.78
C ASN A 88 0.54 17.07 2.78
N ASN A 89 0.69 16.09 3.67
CA ASN A 89 -0.32 15.64 4.66
C ASN A 89 -1.65 15.15 4.06
N LYS A 90 -1.70 14.87 2.76
CA LYS A 90 -2.88 14.35 2.05
C LYS A 90 -2.59 12.98 1.48
N LYS A 91 -3.58 12.08 1.54
CA LYS A 91 -3.44 10.71 1.04
C LYS A 91 -3.32 10.68 -0.48
N ILE A 92 -2.26 10.04 -0.99
CA ILE A 92 -2.07 9.81 -2.43
C ILE A 92 -2.28 8.35 -2.82
N ALA A 93 -2.07 7.42 -1.87
CA ALA A 93 -2.30 6.01 -2.11
C ALA A 93 -2.74 5.25 -0.86
N GLY A 94 -3.40 4.11 -1.08
CA GLY A 94 -3.76 3.16 -0.04
C GLY A 94 -3.40 1.74 -0.45
N ILE A 95 -2.91 0.96 0.49
CA ILE A 95 -2.50 -0.43 0.31
C ILE A 95 -3.39 -1.35 1.16
N LEU A 96 -3.72 -2.52 0.64
CA LEU A 96 -4.54 -3.50 1.34
C LEU A 96 -4.03 -4.91 1.06
N ALA A 97 -3.45 -5.56 2.06
CA ALA A 97 -3.14 -6.98 2.02
C ALA A 97 -4.32 -7.81 2.55
N GLN A 98 -4.68 -8.88 1.84
CA GLN A 98 -5.69 -9.85 2.26
C GLN A 98 -5.16 -11.27 2.05
N THR A 99 -5.06 -12.03 3.14
CA THR A 99 -4.54 -13.40 3.12
C THR A 99 -5.64 -14.44 2.95
N SER A 100 -5.42 -15.44 2.10
CA SER A 100 -6.34 -16.54 1.84
C SER A 100 -5.82 -17.80 2.49
N ILE A 101 -6.57 -18.34 3.44
CA ILE A 101 -6.22 -19.57 4.15
C ILE A 101 -7.40 -20.53 4.00
N ARG A 102 -7.12 -21.80 3.68
CA ARG A 102 -8.12 -22.87 3.65
C ARG A 102 -7.71 -23.94 4.65
N GLY A 103 -8.45 -24.04 5.77
CA GLY A 103 -8.01 -24.86 6.90
C GLY A 103 -6.72 -24.29 7.48
N ASN A 104 -5.65 -25.09 7.47
CA ASN A 104 -4.30 -24.65 7.87
C ASN A 104 -3.41 -24.29 6.68
N ASP A 105 -3.92 -24.41 5.45
CA ASP A 105 -3.12 -24.24 4.24
C ASP A 105 -3.22 -22.81 3.72
N PHE A 106 -2.06 -22.16 3.61
CA PHE A 106 -1.92 -20.88 2.92
C PHE A 106 -2.19 -21.05 1.42
N GLN A 107 -3.16 -20.30 0.91
CA GLN A 107 -3.52 -20.32 -0.51
C GLN A 107 -2.90 -19.16 -1.29
N GLY A 108 -2.37 -18.15 -0.58
CA GLY A 108 -1.84 -16.92 -1.16
C GLY A 108 -2.32 -15.67 -0.44
N LEU A 109 -1.81 -14.53 -0.89
CA LEU A 109 -2.13 -13.20 -0.44
C LEU A 109 -2.48 -12.33 -1.65
N VAL A 110 -3.53 -11.52 -1.53
CA VAL A 110 -3.85 -10.48 -2.49
C VAL A 110 -3.40 -9.16 -1.92
N LEU A 111 -2.47 -8.48 -2.60
CA LEU A 111 -1.97 -7.17 -2.23
C LEU A 111 -2.54 -6.12 -3.19
N GLY A 112 -3.58 -5.41 -2.75
CA GLY A 112 -4.19 -4.31 -3.49
C GLY A 112 -3.45 -3.00 -3.25
N ILE A 113 -3.29 -2.19 -4.30
CA ILE A 113 -2.87 -0.79 -4.20
C ILE A 113 -3.70 0.10 -5.12
N GLY A 114 -4.18 1.20 -4.55
CA GLY A 114 -4.79 2.30 -5.27
C GLY A 114 -3.88 3.53 -5.21
N VAL A 115 -3.51 4.11 -6.35
CA VAL A 115 -2.69 5.34 -6.44
C VAL A 115 -3.41 6.41 -7.23
N ASN A 116 -3.55 7.59 -6.64
CA ASN A 116 -4.15 8.75 -7.26
C ASN A 116 -3.11 9.47 -8.13
N LEU A 117 -3.18 9.30 -9.45
CA LEU A 117 -2.28 9.94 -10.40
C LEU A 117 -2.88 11.19 -11.04
N ASN A 118 -4.11 11.10 -11.56
CA ASN A 118 -4.66 12.06 -12.52
C ASN A 118 -6.11 12.49 -12.18
N PHE A 119 -6.43 12.64 -10.89
CA PHE A 119 -7.71 13.23 -10.51
C PHE A 119 -7.76 14.73 -10.83
N ASP A 120 -8.96 15.22 -11.16
CA ASP A 120 -9.22 16.65 -11.16
C ASP A 120 -9.56 17.15 -9.74
N LYS A 121 -9.56 18.47 -9.57
CA LYS A 121 -9.80 19.10 -8.27
C LYS A 121 -11.22 18.81 -7.75
N THR A 122 -12.22 18.84 -8.65
CA THR A 122 -13.63 18.62 -8.27
C THR A 122 -13.90 17.20 -7.79
N ASP A 123 -13.16 16.23 -8.30
CA ASP A 123 -13.26 14.85 -7.86
C ASP A 123 -12.57 14.60 -6.52
N MET A 124 -11.46 15.29 -6.28
CA MET A 124 -10.79 15.29 -4.97
C MET A 124 -11.68 15.88 -3.87
N GLU A 125 -12.48 16.90 -4.17
CA GLU A 125 -13.41 17.52 -3.23
C GLU A 125 -14.55 16.58 -2.80
N LYS A 126 -14.82 15.51 -3.55
CA LYS A 126 -15.81 14.47 -3.17
C LYS A 126 -15.28 13.50 -2.12
N ILE A 127 -13.98 13.53 -1.82
CA ILE A 127 -13.36 12.66 -0.83
C ILE A 127 -13.51 13.31 0.55
N ASP A 128 -14.18 12.62 1.47
CA ASP A 128 -14.49 13.06 2.83
C ASP A 128 -13.27 13.20 3.76
N ARG A 129 -12.07 12.95 3.23
CA ARG A 129 -10.81 12.92 3.97
C ARG A 129 -9.71 13.58 3.15
N PRO A 130 -8.66 14.11 3.81
CA PRO A 130 -7.53 14.72 3.12
C PRO A 130 -6.89 13.76 2.10
N ALA A 131 -7.08 14.04 0.82
CA ALA A 131 -6.55 13.28 -0.30
C ALA A 131 -5.99 14.22 -1.38
N THR A 132 -5.08 13.69 -2.20
CA THR A 132 -4.47 14.38 -3.34
C THR A 132 -4.16 13.37 -4.44
N SER A 133 -3.85 13.88 -5.63
CA SER A 133 -3.28 13.12 -6.75
C SER A 133 -1.95 13.72 -7.20
N LEU A 134 -1.13 12.91 -7.85
CA LEU A 134 0.20 13.33 -8.29
C LEU A 134 0.16 14.50 -9.28
N ASN A 135 -0.79 14.52 -10.21
CA ASN A 135 -0.96 15.62 -11.17
C ASN A 135 -1.26 16.96 -10.49
N LEU A 136 -2.04 16.96 -9.40
CA LEU A 136 -2.37 18.16 -8.65
C LEU A 136 -1.18 18.67 -7.85
N VAL A 137 -0.30 17.76 -7.40
CA VAL A 137 0.94 18.11 -6.71
C VAL A 137 1.96 18.72 -7.68
N LEU A 138 2.07 18.15 -8.89
CA LEU A 138 3.07 18.57 -9.89
C LEU A 138 2.58 19.63 -10.89
N GLY A 139 1.27 19.91 -10.92
CA GLY A 139 0.66 20.81 -11.90
C GLY A 139 0.68 20.31 -13.35
N LYS A 140 0.87 19.00 -13.57
CA LYS A 140 0.94 18.38 -14.91
C LYS A 140 0.35 16.97 -14.92
N LYS A 141 -0.16 16.52 -16.07
CA LYS A 141 -0.66 15.14 -16.24
C LYS A 141 0.50 14.14 -16.08
N ILE A 142 0.19 12.99 -15.49
CA ILE A 142 1.13 11.88 -15.28
C ILE A 142 0.88 10.79 -16.30
N ASP A 143 1.94 10.28 -16.91
CA ASP A 143 1.88 9.06 -17.70
C ASP A 143 1.66 7.86 -16.76
N ARG A 144 0.49 7.23 -16.90
CA ARG A 144 0.06 6.13 -16.03
C ARG A 144 0.89 4.88 -16.26
N ASP A 145 1.26 4.61 -17.50
CA ASP A 145 1.95 3.37 -17.88
C ASP A 145 3.43 3.45 -17.49
N GLU A 146 4.05 4.63 -17.66
CA GLU A 146 5.40 4.88 -17.15
C GLU A 146 5.47 4.75 -15.62
N PHE A 147 4.51 5.36 -14.91
CA PHE A 147 4.44 5.25 -13.45
C PHE A 147 4.26 3.80 -13.01
N LEU A 148 3.31 3.09 -13.64
CA LEU A 148 3.04 1.69 -13.33
C LEU A 148 4.28 0.84 -13.54
N LYS A 149 4.94 0.97 -14.71
CA LYS A 149 6.16 0.23 -15.03
C LYS A 149 7.22 0.43 -13.95
N SER A 150 7.47 1.69 -13.57
CA SER A 150 8.46 2.03 -12.53
C SER A 150 8.13 1.39 -11.18
N LEU A 151 6.85 1.44 -10.77
CA LEU A 151 6.40 0.82 -9.52
C LEU A 151 6.56 -0.71 -9.55
N LEU A 152 6.19 -1.35 -10.65
CA LEU A 152 6.26 -2.81 -10.82
C LEU A 152 7.71 -3.31 -10.83
N GLU A 153 8.60 -2.63 -11.55
CA GLU A 153 10.03 -2.94 -11.57
C GLU A 153 10.62 -2.87 -10.16
N ARG A 154 10.36 -1.79 -9.42
CA ARG A 154 10.85 -1.61 -8.03
C ARG A 154 10.30 -2.65 -7.06
N PHE A 155 9.03 -3.00 -7.22
CA PHE A 155 8.39 -4.00 -6.39
C PHE A 155 9.00 -5.39 -6.62
N PHE A 156 9.21 -5.81 -7.88
CA PHE A 156 9.69 -7.17 -8.14
C PHE A 156 11.22 -7.31 -8.09
N GLU A 157 11.98 -6.24 -8.35
CA GLU A 157 13.45 -6.26 -8.30
C GLU A 157 14.00 -6.75 -6.96
N ASN A 158 13.34 -6.39 -5.85
CA ASN A 158 13.79 -6.71 -4.50
C ASN A 158 12.83 -7.63 -3.74
N TYR A 159 11.84 -8.21 -4.43
CA TYR A 159 10.76 -8.95 -3.77
C TYR A 159 11.28 -10.21 -3.06
N ASP A 160 12.08 -11.01 -3.76
CA ASP A 160 12.61 -12.27 -3.23
C ASP A 160 13.61 -12.04 -2.08
N GLU A 161 14.42 -10.98 -2.18
CA GLU A 161 15.32 -10.58 -1.09
C GLU A 161 14.53 -10.12 0.15
N PHE A 162 13.47 -9.33 -0.04
CA PHE A 162 12.57 -8.97 1.04
C PHE A 162 11.91 -10.21 1.67
N LEU A 163 11.50 -11.19 0.88
CA LEU A 163 10.89 -12.41 1.42
C LEU A 163 11.86 -13.20 2.31
N ASN A 164 13.16 -13.21 1.98
CA ASN A 164 14.21 -13.88 2.73
C ASN A 164 14.62 -13.11 3.99
N THR A 165 14.77 -11.79 3.87
CA THR A 165 15.34 -10.92 4.93
C THR A 165 14.26 -10.34 5.85
N GLY A 166 13.01 -10.24 5.39
CA GLY A 166 11.90 -9.73 6.19
C GLY A 166 11.95 -8.21 6.41
N PHE A 167 11.40 -7.74 7.53
CA PHE A 167 11.29 -6.31 7.81
C PHE A 167 12.64 -5.59 7.85
N ASP A 168 13.71 -6.26 8.30
CA ASP A 168 15.05 -5.68 8.36
C ASP A 168 15.53 -5.16 7.00
N PHE A 169 15.07 -5.76 5.89
CA PHE A 169 15.36 -5.29 4.53
C PHE A 169 14.92 -3.85 4.29
N ILE A 170 13.76 -3.45 4.82
CA ILE A 170 13.17 -2.10 4.62
C ILE A 170 13.24 -1.20 5.85
N LYS A 171 13.67 -1.72 6.99
CA LYS A 171 13.49 -1.09 8.31
C LYS A 171 13.98 0.36 8.36
N ASN A 172 15.20 0.60 7.91
CA ASN A 172 15.80 1.94 7.95
C ASN A 172 15.03 2.93 7.09
N ASP A 173 14.64 2.54 5.88
CA ASP A 173 13.92 3.43 4.97
C ASP A 173 12.47 3.62 5.42
N TYR A 174 11.86 2.57 5.98
CA TYR A 174 10.53 2.65 6.58
C TYR A 174 10.49 3.62 7.75
N ILE A 175 11.45 3.54 8.68
CA ILE A 175 11.53 4.46 9.82
C ILE A 175 11.73 5.91 9.36
N LYS A 176 12.59 6.17 8.36
CA LYS A 176 12.78 7.53 7.80
C LYS A 176 11.49 8.11 7.22
N LYS A 177 10.60 7.26 6.70
CA LYS A 177 9.33 7.64 6.07
C LYS A 177 8.13 7.59 7.02
N ALA A 178 8.29 7.05 8.22
CA ALA A 178 7.22 6.86 9.20
C ALA A 178 6.79 8.17 9.89
N TYR A 179 6.03 9.01 9.18
CA TYR A 179 5.55 10.32 9.66
C TYR A 179 4.76 10.26 10.99
N PHE A 180 4.21 9.10 11.34
CA PHE A 180 3.44 8.92 12.56
C PHE A 180 4.31 8.80 13.82
N LEU A 181 5.60 8.48 13.71
CA LEU A 181 6.48 8.37 14.88
C LEU A 181 6.66 9.73 15.57
N GLY A 182 6.67 9.72 16.90
CA GLY A 182 6.69 10.90 17.76
C GLY A 182 5.34 11.63 17.85
N ASN A 183 4.34 11.26 17.04
CA ASN A 183 3.05 11.93 17.00
C ASN A 183 1.96 11.16 17.77
N THR A 184 0.92 11.89 18.18
CA THR A 184 -0.29 11.26 18.72
C THR A 184 -1.04 10.55 17.60
N VAL A 185 -1.24 9.25 17.76
CA VAL A 185 -1.98 8.40 16.83
C VAL A 185 -3.23 7.84 17.48
N THR A 186 -4.17 7.42 16.64
CA THR A 186 -5.37 6.69 17.07
C THR A 186 -5.46 5.40 16.27
N VAL A 187 -5.28 4.28 16.96
CA VAL A 187 -5.35 2.94 16.40
C VAL A 187 -6.76 2.39 16.64
N ASN A 188 -7.47 2.11 15.56
CA ASN A 188 -8.75 1.42 15.64
C ASN A 188 -8.48 -0.08 15.49
N THR A 189 -8.83 -0.84 16.51
CA THR A 189 -8.87 -2.30 16.48
C THR A 189 -10.32 -2.76 16.32
N TYR A 190 -10.55 -4.06 16.13
CA TYR A 190 -11.92 -4.59 16.11
C TYR A 190 -12.66 -4.45 17.45
N LYS A 191 -11.93 -4.33 18.57
CA LYS A 191 -12.52 -4.31 19.92
C LYS A 191 -12.56 -2.92 20.55
N SER A 192 -11.65 -2.04 20.16
CA SER A 192 -11.45 -0.75 20.83
C SER A 192 -10.71 0.26 19.96
N GLN A 193 -10.77 1.52 20.39
CA GLN A 193 -9.94 2.60 19.90
C GLN A 193 -8.86 2.91 20.96
N ILE A 194 -7.60 2.90 20.55
CA ILE A 194 -6.46 3.23 21.41
C ILE A 194 -5.86 4.54 20.92
N LYS A 195 -5.68 5.51 21.82
CA LYS A 195 -5.01 6.78 21.53
C LYS A 195 -3.72 6.86 22.35
N GLY A 196 -2.61 7.23 21.70
CA GLY A 196 -1.31 7.29 22.34
C GLY A 196 -0.26 7.92 21.43
N ILE A 197 0.98 7.99 21.90
CA ILE A 197 2.12 8.46 21.11
C ILE A 197 2.79 7.26 20.45
N ALA A 198 2.96 7.30 19.13
CA ALA A 198 3.71 6.28 18.41
C ALA A 198 5.21 6.46 18.66
N GLN A 199 5.81 5.63 19.52
CA GLN A 199 7.20 5.83 19.96
C GLN A 199 8.23 5.20 19.03
N LYS A 200 8.00 3.96 18.61
CA LYS A 200 8.96 3.19 17.81
C LYS A 200 8.23 2.19 16.92
N ILE A 201 8.96 1.67 15.94
CA ILE A 201 8.61 0.43 15.25
C ILE A 201 9.54 -0.66 15.78
N ALA A 202 9.00 -1.80 16.18
CA ALA A 202 9.77 -2.96 16.64
C ALA A 202 10.44 -3.69 15.46
N ASP A 203 11.30 -4.65 15.77
CA ASP A 203 12.10 -5.38 14.77
C ASP A 203 11.25 -6.26 13.84
N ASP A 204 10.04 -6.63 14.28
CA ASP A 204 9.03 -7.32 13.49
C ASP A 204 8.15 -6.38 12.64
N GLY A 205 8.41 -5.06 12.69
CA GLY A 205 7.66 -4.04 11.98
C GLY A 205 6.35 -3.59 12.66
N SER A 206 6.05 -4.09 13.86
CA SER A 206 4.90 -3.65 14.65
C SER A 206 5.08 -2.25 15.24
N LEU A 207 3.96 -1.54 15.46
CA LEU A 207 3.88 -0.24 16.14
C LEU A 207 3.52 -0.43 17.62
#